data_AF-A0A8H4N5A3-F1
#
_entry.id   AF-A0A8H4N5A3-F1
#
_cell.length_a   1.000
_cell.length_b   1.000
_cell.length_c   1.000
_cell.angle_alpha   90.00
_cell.angle_beta   90.00
_cell.angle_gamma   90.00
#
_symmetry.space_group_name_H-M   'P 1'
#
loop_
_entity.id
_entity.type
_entity.pdbx_description
1 polymer ?
#
loop_
_entity_poly.entity_id
_entity_poly.type
_entity_poly.pdbx_seq_one_letter_code
_entity_poly.pdbx_strand_id
1 'polypeptide(L)'
;MQLLSSTTAVALLFAGTTTAALYNTSSLNHTCILNDPILSCSADAQPGLADTCCTETFGGLVLATQFWDTYTGYEEEGQLLPKDSWTIHGLWPDFCNGSYTQYCDLSRQYDPEPSPNTTNGLPNGTFVPPYNGSDISSFIVPFGRYDLLEYMNTYWIAQNQPNWYLWAHEFSKHATCFSTFDLPCYGPAYQPHVDVLDFFETAVLFDRRLPTYAWLADAGITPSNTTAYTLSDLQDALADAYGAVPYVGCSGPRFNETAAGNGTTDNGRTRLSETWYYSHVLGRPQEGVAVPVDATGSGTNCARTAGVVWYYERTPSSEREV
;
A
#
# COMPACT_ATOMS: atom_id res chain seq x y z
N MET A 1 -5.73 -67.98 33.04
CA MET A 1 -5.20 -66.71 33.58
C MET A 1 -4.90 -65.82 32.38
N GLN A 2 -5.82 -64.89 32.11
CA GLN A 2 -5.80 -63.96 30.97
C GLN A 2 -4.69 -62.92 31.14
N LEU A 3 -3.96 -62.60 30.07
CA LEU A 3 -3.34 -61.29 29.86
C LEU A 3 -3.49 -60.94 28.36
N LEU A 4 -4.61 -60.30 28.03
CA LEU A 4 -4.80 -59.61 26.76
C LEU A 4 -4.07 -58.27 26.86
N SER A 5 -2.97 -58.10 26.11
CA SER A 5 -2.35 -56.79 25.92
C SER A 5 -3.18 -56.00 24.92
N SER A 6 -3.87 -54.98 25.40
CA SER A 6 -4.54 -53.98 24.58
C SER A 6 -3.50 -52.99 24.06
N THR A 7 -3.13 -53.10 22.79
CA THR A 7 -2.42 -52.03 22.07
C THR A 7 -3.42 -50.94 21.70
N THR A 8 -3.45 -49.86 22.48
CA THR A 8 -4.13 -48.61 22.11
C THR A 8 -3.36 -47.95 20.96
N ALA A 9 -3.91 -48.04 19.75
CA ALA A 9 -3.49 -47.20 18.64
C ALA A 9 -3.92 -45.76 18.93
N VAL A 10 -2.96 -44.90 19.26
CA VAL A 10 -3.19 -43.45 19.35
C VAL A 10 -3.37 -42.94 17.93
N ALA A 11 -4.62 -42.70 17.53
CA ALA A 11 -4.92 -41.94 16.34
C ALA A 11 -4.49 -40.48 16.60
N LEU A 12 -3.34 -40.09 16.05
CA LEU A 12 -2.95 -38.70 15.92
C LEU A 12 -3.96 -38.03 14.98
N LEU A 13 -4.95 -37.37 15.56
CA LEU A 13 -5.73 -36.35 14.87
C LEU A 13 -4.76 -35.24 14.50
N PHE A 14 -4.31 -35.23 13.24
CA PHE A 14 -3.76 -34.01 12.66
C PHE A 14 -4.89 -32.98 12.71
N ALA A 15 -4.81 -32.05 13.66
CA ALA A 15 -5.51 -30.80 13.54
C ALA A 15 -5.02 -30.21 12.21
N GLY A 16 -5.89 -30.15 11.21
CA GLY A 16 -5.60 -29.43 10.00
C GLY A 16 -5.29 -28.00 10.42
N THR A 17 -4.02 -27.63 10.39
CA THR A 17 -3.62 -26.23 10.40
C THR A 17 -4.32 -25.65 9.19
N THR A 18 -5.30 -24.79 9.40
CA THR A 18 -5.88 -23.97 8.34
C THR A 18 -4.71 -23.23 7.72
N THR A 19 -4.28 -23.66 6.54
CA THR A 19 -3.16 -23.05 5.83
C THR A 19 -3.63 -21.66 5.43
N ALA A 20 -3.04 -20.66 6.07
CA ALA A 20 -3.16 -19.26 5.75
C ALA A 20 -2.32 -18.93 4.52
N ALA A 21 -2.71 -19.50 3.39
CA ALA A 21 -2.02 -19.33 2.14
C ALA A 21 -3.01 -18.79 1.12
N LEU A 22 -2.59 -17.76 0.38
CA LEU A 22 -3.40 -17.13 -0.66
C LEU A 22 -3.73 -18.15 -1.76
N TYR A 23 -2.78 -19.04 -2.02
CA TYR A 23 -2.90 -20.21 -2.87
C TYR A 23 -2.46 -21.46 -2.12
N ASN A 24 -2.73 -22.65 -2.67
CA ASN A 24 -2.21 -23.89 -2.11
C ASN A 24 -0.72 -24.10 -2.50
N THR A 25 0.13 -23.16 -2.10
CA THR A 25 1.57 -23.11 -2.43
C THR A 25 2.36 -23.97 -1.44
N SER A 26 3.38 -24.68 -1.93
CA SER A 26 4.32 -25.41 -1.06
C SER A 26 5.18 -24.43 -0.28
N SER A 27 5.78 -24.85 0.84
CA SER A 27 6.86 -24.08 1.48
C SER A 27 8.26 -24.48 0.98
N LEU A 28 8.34 -25.23 -0.12
CA LEU A 28 9.59 -25.82 -0.60
C LEU A 28 9.87 -25.39 -2.04
N ASN A 29 11.15 -25.25 -2.37
CA ASN A 29 11.67 -25.07 -3.73
C ASN A 29 11.37 -23.72 -4.44
N HIS A 30 11.30 -22.62 -3.69
CA HIS A 30 11.08 -21.26 -4.22
C HIS A 30 12.37 -20.44 -4.41
N THR A 31 13.41 -21.04 -5.01
CA THR A 31 14.70 -20.34 -5.23
C THR A 31 14.60 -19.39 -6.43
N CYS A 32 14.07 -18.17 -6.21
CA CYS A 32 13.69 -17.25 -7.30
C CYS A 32 14.83 -16.83 -8.23
N ILE A 33 16.08 -16.79 -7.76
CA ILE A 33 17.23 -16.47 -8.62
C ILE A 33 17.49 -17.52 -9.73
N LEU A 34 16.87 -18.71 -9.64
CA LEU A 34 16.95 -19.75 -10.66
C LEU A 34 15.83 -19.65 -11.72
N ASN A 35 14.87 -18.74 -11.52
CA ASN A 35 13.77 -18.51 -12.45
C ASN A 35 14.02 -17.20 -13.19
N ASP A 36 13.77 -17.18 -14.50
CA ASP A 36 13.74 -15.93 -15.24
C ASP A 36 12.55 -15.10 -14.73
N PRO A 37 12.76 -13.81 -14.40
CA PRO A 37 11.70 -13.01 -13.79
C PRO A 37 10.62 -12.69 -14.83
N ILE A 38 9.36 -12.93 -14.47
CA ILE A 38 8.20 -12.78 -15.35
C ILE A 38 7.50 -11.45 -15.03
N LEU A 39 7.09 -10.71 -16.07
CA LEU A 39 6.35 -9.47 -15.88
C LEU A 39 4.94 -9.78 -15.35
N SER A 40 4.56 -9.17 -14.24
CA SER A 40 3.21 -9.27 -13.69
C SER A 40 2.18 -8.79 -14.72
N CYS A 41 0.95 -9.32 -14.65
CA CYS A 41 -0.10 -9.07 -15.64
C CYS A 41 0.20 -9.53 -17.08
N SER A 42 1.29 -10.25 -17.32
CA SER A 42 1.52 -10.96 -18.57
C SER A 42 0.76 -12.28 -18.64
N ALA A 43 0.74 -12.90 -19.82
CA ALA A 43 0.14 -14.23 -20.02
C ALA A 43 0.84 -15.33 -19.22
N ASP A 44 2.12 -15.14 -18.87
CA ASP A 44 2.92 -16.12 -18.14
C ASP A 44 2.83 -15.93 -16.61
N ALA A 45 2.38 -14.75 -16.14
CA ALA A 45 2.18 -14.44 -14.73
C ALA A 45 0.83 -14.95 -14.22
N GLN A 46 0.62 -16.27 -14.27
CA GLN A 46 -0.61 -16.93 -13.82
C GLN A 46 -0.33 -17.99 -12.78
N PRO A 47 -1.20 -18.16 -11.75
CA PRO A 47 -1.08 -19.28 -10.82
C PRO A 47 -1.09 -20.62 -11.58
N GLY A 48 -0.07 -21.45 -11.35
CA GLY A 48 0.09 -22.75 -12.02
C GLY A 48 0.90 -22.73 -13.32
N LEU A 49 1.21 -21.54 -13.87
CA LEU A 49 2.20 -21.37 -14.94
C LEU A 49 3.51 -20.80 -14.40
N ALA A 50 3.43 -19.91 -13.42
CA ALA A 50 4.58 -19.35 -12.71
C ALA A 50 4.60 -19.80 -11.25
N ASP A 51 5.79 -19.77 -10.67
CA ASP A 51 5.97 -19.83 -9.23
C ASP A 51 5.49 -18.52 -8.59
N THR A 52 4.38 -18.58 -7.86
CA THR A 52 3.71 -17.42 -7.26
C THR A 52 4.51 -16.75 -6.13
N CYS A 53 5.55 -17.43 -5.63
CA CYS A 53 6.52 -16.84 -4.73
C CYS A 53 7.61 -16.04 -5.44
N CYS A 54 7.82 -16.27 -6.73
CA CYS A 54 8.87 -15.62 -7.54
C CYS A 54 8.32 -14.65 -8.59
N THR A 55 7.01 -14.68 -8.81
CA THR A 55 6.28 -13.80 -9.72
C THR A 55 5.00 -13.37 -9.03
N GLU A 56 4.69 -12.07 -9.02
CA GLU A 56 3.39 -11.60 -8.54
C GLU A 56 2.28 -12.01 -9.52
N THR A 57 1.40 -12.92 -9.06
CA THR A 57 0.32 -13.49 -9.89
C THR A 57 -1.08 -13.15 -9.41
N PHE A 58 -1.24 -12.50 -8.26
CA PHE A 58 -2.55 -12.16 -7.72
C PHE A 58 -2.92 -10.72 -8.08
N GLY A 59 -2.18 -9.74 -7.56
CA GLY A 59 -2.39 -8.33 -7.85
C GLY A 59 -1.19 -7.71 -8.55
N GLY A 60 -1.04 -8.07 -9.83
CA GLY A 60 0.10 -7.69 -10.66
C GLY A 60 0.10 -6.24 -11.15
N LEU A 61 -0.95 -5.45 -10.87
CA LEU A 61 -0.96 -4.01 -11.06
C LEU A 61 -0.62 -3.36 -9.71
N VAL A 62 0.63 -2.96 -9.54
CA VAL A 62 1.16 -2.47 -8.27
C VAL A 62 1.05 -0.96 -8.21
N LEU A 63 0.40 -0.45 -7.17
CA LEU A 63 0.23 0.98 -6.92
C LEU A 63 1.10 1.40 -5.74
N ALA A 64 2.03 2.32 -5.97
CA ALA A 64 2.68 3.05 -4.89
C ALA A 64 1.93 4.37 -4.66
N THR A 65 1.36 4.54 -3.47
CA THR A 65 0.44 5.65 -3.17
C THR A 65 1.06 6.59 -2.14
N GLN A 66 0.85 7.89 -2.33
CA GLN A 66 1.40 8.94 -1.49
C GLN A 66 0.35 9.97 -1.08
N PHE A 67 0.55 10.56 0.10
CA PHE A 67 -0.23 11.66 0.64
C PHE A 67 0.51 12.99 0.54
N TRP A 68 -0.28 14.04 0.31
CA TRP A 68 0.05 15.39 0.71
C TRP A 68 -0.92 15.87 1.79
N ASP A 69 -0.56 15.63 3.04
CA ASP A 69 -1.25 16.19 4.19
C ASP A 69 -0.69 17.57 4.56
N THR A 70 -1.52 18.41 5.18
CA THR A 70 -1.08 19.70 5.75
C THR A 70 -1.00 19.68 7.29
N TYR A 71 -1.49 18.61 7.91
CA TYR A 71 -1.52 18.38 9.35
C TYR A 71 -1.63 16.88 9.63
N THR A 72 -1.19 16.44 10.81
CA THR A 72 -1.26 15.05 11.28
C THR A 72 -2.38 14.86 12.30
N GLY A 73 -2.79 15.90 13.03
CA GLY A 73 -3.72 15.78 14.16
C GLY A 73 -3.09 15.10 15.39
N TYR A 74 -1.78 14.82 15.32
CA TYR A 74 -0.94 14.21 16.36
C TYR A 74 0.34 15.06 16.55
N GLU A 75 0.28 16.35 16.25
CA GLU A 75 1.41 17.27 16.39
C GLU A 75 1.85 17.41 17.85
N GLU A 76 0.91 17.33 18.82
CA GLU A 76 1.20 17.40 20.25
C GLU A 76 2.03 16.18 20.73
N GLU A 77 1.88 15.04 20.05
CA GLU A 77 2.64 13.81 20.24
C GLU A 77 3.97 13.79 19.46
N GLY A 78 4.27 14.85 18.70
CA GLY A 78 5.49 14.98 17.90
C GLY A 78 5.46 14.27 16.55
N GLN A 79 4.29 13.78 16.12
CA GLN A 79 4.08 13.25 14.76
C GLN A 79 3.96 14.43 13.80
N LEU A 80 5.04 14.69 13.05
CA LEU A 80 5.16 15.83 12.15
C LEU A 80 5.45 15.34 10.73
N LEU A 81 5.04 16.13 9.74
CA LEU A 81 5.26 15.84 8.33
C LEU A 81 6.69 16.21 7.91
N PRO A 82 7.34 15.43 7.03
CA PRO A 82 8.66 15.77 6.52
C PRO A 82 8.55 16.95 5.56
N LYS A 83 9.32 18.01 5.79
CA LYS A 83 9.35 19.18 4.91
C LYS A 83 9.81 18.78 3.50
N ASP A 84 9.29 19.47 2.50
CA ASP A 84 9.67 19.28 1.09
C ASP A 84 9.51 17.82 0.60
N SER A 85 8.57 17.08 1.19
CA SER A 85 8.30 15.68 0.85
C SER A 85 6.84 15.32 0.96
N TRP A 86 6.39 14.49 0.01
CA TRP A 86 5.17 13.70 0.16
C TRP A 86 5.45 12.53 1.11
N THR A 87 4.39 11.95 1.68
CA THR A 87 4.47 10.80 2.60
C THR A 87 3.84 9.56 1.99
N ILE A 88 4.27 8.38 2.43
CA ILE A 88 3.72 7.09 2.04
C ILE A 88 2.27 7.00 2.51
N HIS A 89 1.38 6.64 1.59
CA HIS A 89 0.07 6.08 1.92
C HIS A 89 0.22 4.55 2.00
N GLY A 90 0.65 3.90 0.91
CA GLY A 90 0.87 2.45 0.90
C GLY A 90 1.40 1.88 -0.41
N LEU A 91 1.39 0.55 -0.48
CA LEU A 91 1.74 -0.25 -1.67
C LEU A 91 0.66 -1.30 -1.90
N TRP A 92 -0.08 -1.19 -3.01
CA TRP A 92 -1.31 -1.96 -3.22
C TRP A 92 -1.23 -2.91 -4.42
N PRO A 93 -1.71 -4.15 -4.28
CA PRO A 93 -1.79 -5.13 -5.37
C PRO A 93 -3.19 -5.12 -6.00
N ASP A 94 -3.39 -4.36 -7.07
CA ASP A 94 -4.62 -4.40 -7.86
C ASP A 94 -4.59 -5.55 -8.87
N PHE A 95 -5.76 -6.07 -9.22
CA PHE A 95 -5.89 -6.96 -10.35
C PHE A 95 -5.53 -6.23 -11.65
N CYS A 96 -5.08 -6.99 -12.64
CA CYS A 96 -4.64 -6.46 -13.94
C CYS A 96 -5.73 -5.71 -14.74
N ASN A 97 -7.00 -5.83 -14.33
CA ASN A 97 -8.12 -5.09 -14.91
C ASN A 97 -8.46 -3.79 -14.15
N GLY A 98 -7.67 -3.41 -13.13
CA GLY A 98 -7.87 -2.23 -12.30
C GLY A 98 -8.93 -2.38 -11.20
N SER A 99 -9.54 -3.56 -11.04
CA SER A 99 -10.32 -3.89 -9.83
C SER A 99 -9.39 -4.43 -8.75
N TYR A 100 -9.85 -4.49 -7.50
CA TYR A 100 -9.03 -4.93 -6.38
C TYR A 100 -9.85 -5.77 -5.40
N THR A 101 -9.14 -6.41 -4.48
CA THR A 101 -9.71 -7.10 -3.31
C THR A 101 -8.93 -6.66 -2.06
N GLN A 102 -9.35 -7.11 -0.88
CA GLN A 102 -8.75 -6.66 0.38
C GLN A 102 -8.77 -7.75 1.44
N TYR A 103 -7.84 -7.68 2.40
CA TYR A 103 -7.76 -8.61 3.54
C TYR A 103 -7.76 -10.08 3.10
N CYS A 104 -6.85 -10.44 2.20
CA CYS A 104 -6.84 -11.75 1.56
C CYS A 104 -6.39 -12.89 2.49
N ASP A 105 -5.79 -12.58 3.63
CA ASP A 105 -5.43 -13.53 4.67
C ASP A 105 -5.75 -12.98 6.08
N LEU A 106 -6.87 -13.44 6.65
CA LEU A 106 -7.33 -12.99 7.96
C LEU A 106 -6.51 -13.54 9.14
N SER A 107 -5.64 -14.52 8.92
CA SER A 107 -4.75 -15.02 9.98
C SER A 107 -3.57 -14.08 10.24
N ARG A 108 -3.27 -13.21 9.27
CA ARG A 108 -2.24 -12.17 9.31
C ARG A 108 -2.83 -10.76 9.31
N GLN A 109 -4.06 -10.63 9.80
CA GLN A 109 -4.72 -9.35 9.97
C GLN A 109 -4.31 -8.74 11.31
N TYR A 110 -3.83 -7.50 11.26
CA TYR A 110 -3.38 -6.68 12.38
C TYR A 110 -4.08 -5.33 12.48
N ASP A 111 -5.01 -5.01 11.57
CA ASP A 111 -5.69 -3.72 11.49
C ASP A 111 -6.71 -3.53 12.63
N PRO A 112 -6.52 -2.54 13.52
CA PRO A 112 -7.42 -2.25 14.63
C PRO A 112 -8.73 -1.57 14.20
N GLU A 113 -8.82 -0.97 13.01
CA GLU A 113 -10.03 -0.32 12.50
C GLU A 113 -10.29 -0.66 11.02
N PRO A 114 -10.67 -1.92 10.70
CA PRO A 114 -10.87 -2.35 9.33
C PRO A 114 -11.91 -1.52 8.58
N SER A 115 -11.50 -0.89 7.47
CA SER A 115 -12.39 -0.08 6.64
C SER A 115 -12.10 -0.20 5.13
N PRO A 116 -13.11 -0.60 4.31
CA PRO A 116 -14.32 -1.31 4.70
C PRO A 116 -14.01 -2.61 5.48
N ASN A 117 -14.91 -3.05 6.38
CA ASN A 117 -14.68 -4.21 7.25
C ASN A 117 -15.11 -5.57 6.63
N THR A 118 -15.01 -5.70 5.30
CA THR A 118 -15.26 -6.97 4.59
C THR A 118 -14.16 -7.26 3.57
N THR A 119 -13.90 -8.52 3.26
CA THR A 119 -12.79 -8.95 2.37
C THR A 119 -12.96 -8.56 0.89
N ASN A 120 -14.14 -8.11 0.48
CA ASN A 120 -14.39 -7.65 -0.89
C ASN A 120 -14.96 -6.22 -0.94
N GLY A 121 -14.98 -5.51 0.19
CA GLY A 121 -15.58 -4.17 0.31
C GLY A 121 -17.10 -4.12 0.15
N LEU A 122 -17.78 -5.26 0.00
CA LEU A 122 -19.22 -5.36 -0.18
C LEU A 122 -19.90 -5.96 1.07
N PRO A 123 -21.21 -5.70 1.28
CA PRO A 123 -21.96 -6.28 2.41
C PRO A 123 -22.00 -7.81 2.43
N ASN A 124 -21.70 -8.49 1.31
CA ASN A 124 -21.67 -9.94 1.21
C ASN A 124 -20.26 -10.54 1.43
N GLY A 125 -19.23 -9.71 1.63
CA GLY A 125 -17.89 -10.18 1.92
C GLY A 125 -17.77 -10.78 3.31
N THR A 126 -16.68 -11.53 3.52
CA THR A 126 -16.37 -12.05 4.85
C THR A 126 -16.03 -10.91 5.78
N PHE A 127 -16.63 -10.89 6.97
CA PHE A 127 -16.38 -9.86 7.97
C PHE A 127 -14.92 -9.91 8.46
N VAL A 128 -14.29 -8.74 8.53
CA VAL A 128 -12.93 -8.53 9.04
C VAL A 128 -13.04 -7.99 10.47
N PRO A 129 -12.72 -8.80 11.49
CA PRO A 129 -12.78 -8.34 12.87
C PRO A 129 -11.68 -7.32 13.17
N PRO A 130 -11.95 -6.28 13.98
CA PRO A 130 -10.91 -5.40 14.52
C PRO A 130 -9.83 -6.19 15.27
N TYR A 131 -8.57 -5.87 14.99
CA TYR A 131 -7.44 -6.42 15.72
C TYR A 131 -7.30 -5.75 17.10
N ASN A 132 -7.09 -6.55 18.14
CA ASN A 132 -6.89 -6.08 19.52
C ASN A 132 -5.59 -6.62 20.14
N GLY A 133 -4.60 -6.93 19.29
CA GLY A 133 -3.28 -7.39 19.72
C GLY A 133 -2.26 -6.27 19.79
N SER A 134 -0.99 -6.61 19.59
CA SER A 134 0.15 -5.69 19.71
C SER A 134 0.29 -4.76 18.52
N ASP A 135 0.72 -3.53 18.77
CA ASP A 135 1.18 -2.58 17.76
C ASP A 135 2.13 -3.24 16.74
N ILE A 136 1.83 -3.11 15.44
CA ILE A 136 2.60 -3.74 14.35
C ILE A 136 4.07 -3.29 14.32
N SER A 137 4.37 -2.09 14.84
CA SER A 137 5.75 -1.60 14.97
C SER A 137 6.60 -2.46 15.91
N SER A 138 5.96 -3.11 16.90
CA SER A 138 6.64 -4.03 17.82
C SER A 138 7.17 -5.29 17.13
N PHE A 139 6.69 -5.61 15.93
CA PHE A 139 7.16 -6.76 15.16
C PHE A 139 8.51 -6.51 14.49
N ILE A 140 8.86 -5.24 14.27
CA ILE A 140 10.11 -4.83 13.61
C ILE A 140 11.29 -4.85 14.60
N VAL A 141 11.03 -4.51 15.87
CA VAL A 141 12.06 -4.39 16.92
C VAL A 141 12.89 -5.67 17.13
N PRO A 142 12.32 -6.89 17.20
CA PRO A 142 13.09 -8.14 17.37
C PRO A 142 14.12 -8.41 16.28
N PHE A 143 13.95 -7.84 15.08
CA PHE A 143 14.89 -7.97 13.96
C PHE A 143 15.97 -6.89 13.95
N GLY A 144 15.96 -5.96 14.91
CA GLY A 144 16.94 -4.88 15.03
C GLY A 144 16.84 -3.80 13.94
N ARG A 145 15.72 -3.70 13.23
CA ARG A 145 15.46 -2.74 12.15
C ARG A 145 14.93 -1.40 12.67
N TYR A 146 15.71 -0.77 13.56
CA TYR A 146 15.33 0.52 14.16
C TYR A 146 15.39 1.68 13.16
N ASP A 147 16.29 1.59 12.17
CA ASP A 147 16.41 2.52 11.06
C ASP A 147 15.16 2.52 10.15
N LEU A 148 14.61 1.34 9.87
CA LEU A 148 13.33 1.21 9.16
C LEU A 148 12.19 1.87 9.96
N LEU A 149 12.11 1.62 11.27
CA LEU A 149 11.10 2.26 12.13
C LEU A 149 11.23 3.77 12.15
N GLU A 150 12.44 4.31 12.22
CA GLU A 150 12.71 5.75 12.17
C GLU A 150 12.28 6.34 10.82
N TYR A 151 12.60 5.66 9.72
CA TYR A 151 12.17 6.05 8.38
C TYR A 151 10.64 6.09 8.28
N MET A 152 9.95 5.03 8.71
CA MET A 152 8.48 4.97 8.68
C MET A 152 7.84 6.05 9.56
N ASN A 153 8.39 6.31 10.75
CA ASN A 153 7.96 7.44 11.60
C ASN A 153 8.28 8.82 11.04
N THR A 154 9.00 8.90 9.92
CA THR A 154 9.31 10.14 9.21
C THR A 154 8.48 10.31 7.95
N TYR A 155 8.32 9.24 7.19
CA TYR A 155 7.77 9.31 5.84
C TYR A 155 6.45 8.55 5.68
N TRP A 156 6.00 7.72 6.62
CA TRP A 156 4.73 6.98 6.55
C TRP A 156 3.79 7.43 7.67
N ILE A 157 3.32 8.67 7.55
CA ILE A 157 2.61 9.38 8.60
C ILE A 157 1.11 9.19 8.49
N ALA A 158 0.45 8.84 9.60
CA ALA A 158 -1.01 8.76 9.67
C ALA A 158 -1.63 10.12 10.01
N GLN A 159 -2.90 10.30 9.63
CA GLN A 159 -3.68 11.47 10.00
C GLN A 159 -4.76 11.09 11.04
N ASN A 160 -4.84 11.88 12.12
CA ASN A 160 -5.74 11.72 13.26
C ASN A 160 -5.62 10.39 14.01
N GLN A 161 -4.50 9.68 13.87
CA GLN A 161 -4.20 8.46 14.59
C GLN A 161 -2.68 8.23 14.68
N PRO A 162 -2.20 7.36 15.60
CA PRO A 162 -0.80 6.96 15.62
C PRO A 162 -0.41 6.26 14.32
N ASN A 163 0.81 6.49 13.82
CA ASN A 163 1.29 5.92 12.55
C ASN A 163 1.05 4.41 12.41
N TRP A 164 1.19 3.64 13.49
CA TRP A 164 1.05 2.19 13.44
C TRP A 164 -0.35 1.70 13.07
N TYR A 165 -1.41 2.51 13.28
CA TYR A 165 -2.75 2.18 12.80
C TYR A 165 -2.78 2.10 11.28
N LEU A 166 -2.18 3.10 10.60
CA LEU A 166 -2.05 3.11 9.16
C LEU A 166 -1.20 1.92 8.70
N TRP A 167 -0.04 1.68 9.31
CA TRP A 167 0.82 0.56 8.90
C TRP A 167 0.14 -0.80 9.04
N ALA A 168 -0.63 -0.99 10.11
CA ALA A 168 -1.41 -2.18 10.34
C ALA A 168 -2.53 -2.35 9.30
N HIS A 169 -3.21 -1.26 8.95
CA HIS A 169 -4.19 -1.21 7.84
C HIS A 169 -3.55 -1.63 6.53
N GLU A 170 -2.46 -0.96 6.14
CA GLU A 170 -1.78 -1.17 4.86
C GLU A 170 -1.28 -2.61 4.72
N PHE A 171 -0.67 -3.17 5.77
CA PHE A 171 -0.26 -4.56 5.75
C PHE A 171 -1.48 -5.50 5.63
N SER A 172 -2.45 -5.35 6.53
CA SER A 172 -3.57 -6.29 6.63
C SER A 172 -4.44 -6.31 5.39
N LYS A 173 -4.72 -5.12 4.85
CA LYS A 173 -5.64 -4.93 3.74
C LYS A 173 -4.98 -5.21 2.40
N HIS A 174 -3.72 -4.80 2.23
CA HIS A 174 -3.04 -4.80 0.94
C HIS A 174 -1.89 -5.82 0.87
N ALA A 175 -0.97 -5.85 1.84
CA ALA A 175 0.17 -6.79 1.79
C ALA A 175 -0.26 -8.26 1.72
N THR A 176 -1.32 -8.62 2.45
CA THR A 176 -1.87 -9.99 2.44
C THR A 176 -2.40 -10.44 1.08
N CYS A 177 -2.60 -9.50 0.15
CA CYS A 177 -3.10 -9.74 -1.20
C CYS A 177 -2.00 -9.78 -2.27
N PHE A 178 -0.72 -9.69 -1.92
CA PHE A 178 0.35 -10.07 -2.85
C PHE A 178 0.63 -11.57 -2.71
N SER A 179 0.83 -12.26 -3.84
CA SER A 179 1.23 -13.66 -3.82
C SER A 179 2.63 -13.87 -3.26
N THR A 180 3.51 -12.91 -3.50
CA THR A 180 4.94 -13.01 -3.15
C THR A 180 5.22 -12.80 -1.65
N PHE A 181 4.27 -12.22 -0.89
CA PHE A 181 4.34 -12.10 0.57
C PHE A 181 3.60 -13.23 1.30
N ASP A 182 3.20 -14.29 0.59
CA ASP A 182 2.55 -15.45 1.21
C ASP A 182 3.53 -16.23 2.10
N LEU A 183 3.05 -16.75 3.24
CA LEU A 183 3.91 -17.40 4.24
C LEU A 183 4.73 -18.58 3.69
N PRO A 184 4.20 -19.45 2.80
CA PRO A 184 4.98 -20.54 2.23
C PRO A 184 6.23 -20.06 1.47
N CYS A 185 6.23 -18.84 0.93
CA CYS A 185 7.36 -18.29 0.17
C CYS A 185 8.63 -18.09 1.01
N TYR A 186 8.50 -17.97 2.33
CA TYR A 186 9.61 -17.86 3.27
C TYR A 186 10.19 -19.21 3.71
N GLY A 187 9.57 -20.30 3.27
CA GLY A 187 10.03 -21.65 3.51
C GLY A 187 9.79 -22.19 4.93
N PRO A 188 10.25 -23.42 5.23
CA PRO A 188 9.97 -24.09 6.51
C PRO A 188 10.67 -23.46 7.71
N ALA A 189 11.60 -22.53 7.49
CA ALA A 189 12.33 -21.81 8.53
C ALA A 189 11.77 -20.40 8.80
N TYR A 190 10.57 -20.08 8.28
CA TYR A 190 9.87 -18.82 8.49
C TYR A 190 9.95 -18.38 9.96
N GLN A 191 10.37 -17.14 10.15
CA GLN A 191 10.32 -16.46 11.45
C GLN A 191 9.08 -15.58 11.50
N PRO A 192 8.27 -15.64 12.58
CA PRO A 192 7.08 -14.80 12.69
C PRO A 192 7.37 -13.33 12.35
N HIS A 193 6.53 -12.78 11.46
CA HIS A 193 6.53 -11.40 10.98
C HIS A 193 7.67 -10.99 10.03
N VAL A 194 8.52 -11.91 9.55
CA VAL A 194 9.51 -11.53 8.52
C VAL A 194 8.82 -11.02 7.24
N ASP A 195 7.61 -11.48 6.95
CA ASP A 195 6.77 -10.98 5.85
C ASP A 195 6.25 -9.56 6.05
N VAL A 196 6.01 -9.17 7.30
CA VAL A 196 5.67 -7.78 7.67
C VAL A 196 6.87 -6.86 7.39
N LEU A 197 8.08 -7.30 7.77
CA LEU A 197 9.29 -6.54 7.52
C LEU A 197 9.56 -6.38 6.03
N ASP A 198 9.52 -7.48 5.28
CA ASP A 198 9.75 -7.47 3.84
C ASP A 198 8.74 -6.58 3.11
N PHE A 199 7.47 -6.56 3.53
CA PHE A 199 6.47 -5.64 2.98
C PHE A 199 6.84 -4.17 3.24
N PHE A 200 7.19 -3.81 4.46
CA PHE A 200 7.55 -2.42 4.78
C PHE A 200 8.83 -1.98 4.08
N GLU A 201 9.87 -2.82 4.02
CA GLU A 201 11.07 -2.55 3.24
C GLU A 201 10.74 -2.37 1.75
N THR A 202 9.81 -3.16 1.21
CA THR A 202 9.35 -3.04 -0.19
C THR A 202 8.56 -1.75 -0.43
N ALA A 203 7.62 -1.39 0.43
CA ALA A 203 6.87 -0.13 0.29
C ALA A 203 7.82 1.09 0.33
N VAL A 204 8.79 1.09 1.25
CA VAL A 204 9.85 2.11 1.31
C VAL A 204 10.71 2.12 0.05
N LEU A 205 11.05 0.97 -0.52
CA LEU A 205 11.81 0.87 -1.77
C LEU A 205 11.11 1.57 -2.93
N PHE A 206 9.79 1.41 -3.05
CA PHE A 206 8.99 2.07 -4.09
C PHE A 206 8.90 3.58 -3.85
N ASP A 207 8.54 4.00 -2.64
CA ASP A 207 8.39 5.42 -2.27
C ASP A 207 9.65 6.23 -2.52
N ARG A 208 10.82 5.69 -2.15
CA ARG A 208 12.12 6.37 -2.33
C ARG A 208 12.47 6.68 -3.78
N ARG A 209 11.79 6.07 -4.75
CA ARG A 209 11.99 6.30 -6.18
C ARG A 209 10.95 7.25 -6.78
N LEU A 210 10.02 7.74 -5.96
CA LEU A 210 8.90 8.60 -6.34
C LEU A 210 8.97 9.94 -5.59
N PRO A 211 10.00 10.78 -5.82
CA PRO A 211 10.14 12.07 -5.14
C PRO A 211 9.16 13.13 -5.70
N THR A 212 7.85 12.91 -5.48
CA THR A 212 6.75 13.72 -6.03
C THR A 212 6.92 15.21 -5.77
N TYR A 213 7.38 15.61 -4.58
CA TYR A 213 7.65 17.02 -4.29
C TYR A 213 8.69 17.62 -5.25
N ALA A 214 9.80 16.93 -5.45
CA ALA A 214 10.89 17.40 -6.31
C ALA A 214 10.45 17.48 -7.77
N TRP A 215 9.71 16.49 -8.26
CA TRP A 215 9.17 16.50 -9.62
C TRP A 215 8.22 17.67 -9.88
N LEU A 216 7.30 17.94 -8.95
CA LEU A 216 6.42 19.10 -9.03
C LEU A 216 7.23 20.41 -8.96
N ALA A 217 8.17 20.51 -8.02
CA ALA A 217 9.01 21.70 -7.85
C ALA A 217 9.87 22.01 -9.08
N ASP A 218 10.43 20.99 -9.74
CA ASP A 218 11.19 21.13 -10.99
C ASP A 218 10.31 21.66 -12.14
N ALA A 219 9.01 21.36 -12.11
CA ALA A 219 8.01 21.93 -13.03
C ALA A 219 7.47 23.30 -12.58
N GLY A 220 7.99 23.89 -11.50
CA GLY A 220 7.53 25.17 -10.95
C GLY A 220 6.22 25.09 -10.16
N ILE A 221 5.81 23.87 -9.76
CA ILE A 221 4.62 23.62 -8.95
C ILE A 221 5.05 23.38 -7.51
N THR A 222 4.88 24.40 -6.66
CA THR A 222 5.19 24.31 -5.22
C THR A 222 3.93 24.55 -4.39
N PRO A 223 3.91 24.11 -3.11
CA PRO A 223 2.84 24.48 -2.20
C PRO A 223 2.65 26.01 -2.17
N SER A 224 1.41 26.48 -2.20
CA SER A 224 1.05 27.90 -2.17
C SER A 224 -0.35 28.11 -1.61
N ASN A 225 -0.48 29.09 -0.71
CA ASN A 225 -1.78 29.59 -0.27
C ASN A 225 -2.37 30.67 -1.19
N THR A 226 -1.70 31.01 -2.30
CA THR A 226 -2.10 32.11 -3.20
C THR A 226 -2.21 31.71 -4.67
N THR A 227 -1.73 30.52 -5.03
CA THR A 227 -1.71 30.00 -6.40
C THR A 227 -2.37 28.63 -6.43
N ALA A 228 -3.25 28.44 -7.40
CA ALA A 228 -3.85 27.15 -7.71
C ALA A 228 -3.44 26.73 -9.12
N TYR A 229 -3.42 25.42 -9.36
CA TYR A 229 -2.92 24.81 -10.58
C TYR A 229 -4.07 24.24 -11.41
N THR A 230 -3.79 23.96 -12.68
CA THR A 230 -4.67 23.10 -13.46
C THR A 230 -4.36 21.64 -13.14
N LEU A 231 -5.36 20.77 -13.28
CA LEU A 231 -5.14 19.33 -13.17
C LEU A 231 -4.11 18.83 -14.20
N SER A 232 -4.13 19.38 -15.43
CA SER A 232 -3.19 18.99 -16.48
C SER A 232 -1.75 19.35 -16.10
N ASP A 233 -1.48 20.52 -15.51
CA ASP A 233 -0.11 20.88 -15.10
C ASP A 233 0.45 19.85 -14.10
N LEU A 234 -0.38 19.39 -13.16
CA LEU A 234 -0.01 18.38 -12.19
C LEU A 234 0.23 17.01 -12.85
N GLN A 235 -0.69 16.54 -13.69
CA GLN A 235 -0.57 15.24 -14.34
C GLN A 235 0.59 15.20 -15.33
N ASP A 236 0.78 16.25 -16.12
CA ASP A 236 1.83 16.34 -17.13
C ASP A 236 3.22 16.36 -16.46
N ALA A 237 3.41 17.17 -15.41
CA ALA A 237 4.68 17.22 -14.67
C ALA A 237 5.06 15.86 -14.06
N LEU A 238 4.08 15.16 -13.46
CA LEU A 238 4.33 13.85 -12.87
C LEU A 238 4.50 12.76 -13.93
N ALA A 239 3.76 12.82 -15.04
CA ALA A 239 3.88 11.87 -16.14
C ALA A 239 5.24 11.98 -16.84
N ASP A 240 5.74 13.20 -17.06
CA ASP A 240 7.05 13.45 -17.65
C ASP A 240 8.18 12.88 -16.78
N ALA A 241 8.05 12.96 -15.46
CA ALA A 241 9.04 12.44 -14.52
C ALA A 241 8.94 10.92 -14.30
N TYR A 242 7.74 10.38 -14.17
CA TYR A 242 7.50 8.96 -13.88
C TYR A 242 7.56 8.07 -15.13
N GLY A 243 7.19 8.61 -16.29
CA GLY A 243 7.08 7.89 -17.56
C GLY A 243 5.70 7.31 -17.85
N ALA A 244 4.71 7.57 -16.99
CA ALA A 244 3.30 7.21 -17.18
C ALA A 244 2.40 8.17 -16.39
N VAL A 245 1.12 8.30 -16.77
CA VAL A 245 0.20 9.24 -16.12
C VAL A 245 -0.29 8.68 -14.78
N PRO A 246 0.07 9.27 -13.62
CA PRO A 246 -0.43 8.79 -12.33
C PRO A 246 -1.87 9.24 -12.07
N TYR A 247 -2.50 8.61 -11.08
CA TYR A 247 -3.73 9.15 -10.51
C TYR A 247 -3.40 10.37 -9.66
N VAL A 248 -4.15 11.46 -9.83
CA VAL A 248 -4.05 12.66 -8.99
C VAL A 248 -5.36 12.82 -8.21
N GLY A 249 -5.26 12.68 -6.89
CA GLY A 249 -6.39 12.74 -5.97
C GLY A 249 -6.48 14.09 -5.24
N CYS A 250 -7.72 14.55 -5.09
CA CYS A 250 -8.05 15.75 -4.35
C CYS A 250 -9.10 15.48 -3.25
N SER A 251 -9.00 16.27 -2.18
CA SER A 251 -9.91 16.36 -1.06
C SER A 251 -10.54 17.76 -0.95
N GLY A 252 -11.15 18.08 0.19
CA GLY A 252 -11.80 19.38 0.43
C GLY A 252 -13.14 19.54 -0.29
N PRO A 253 -13.69 20.76 -0.42
CA PRO A 253 -14.99 20.98 -1.05
C PRO A 253 -14.97 20.64 -2.54
N ARG A 254 -16.11 20.23 -3.09
CA ARG A 254 -16.26 20.14 -4.55
C ARG A 254 -16.28 21.55 -5.13
N PHE A 255 -15.76 21.74 -6.34
CA PHE A 255 -15.65 23.08 -6.92
C PHE A 255 -17.02 23.77 -7.04
N ASN A 256 -18.04 23.06 -7.50
CA ASN A 256 -19.42 23.57 -7.57
C ASN A 256 -20.07 23.92 -6.22
N GLU A 257 -19.49 23.48 -5.10
CA GLU A 257 -19.92 23.85 -3.74
C GLU A 257 -19.19 25.11 -3.22
N THR A 258 -18.14 25.56 -3.91
CA THR A 258 -17.41 26.79 -3.55
C THR A 258 -18.11 28.04 -4.06
N ALA A 259 -17.80 29.20 -3.45
CA ALA A 259 -18.29 30.49 -3.95
C ALA A 259 -17.85 30.78 -5.40
N ALA A 260 -16.65 30.33 -5.79
CA ALA A 260 -16.10 30.53 -7.13
C ALA A 260 -16.72 29.59 -8.19
N GLY A 261 -17.09 28.37 -7.80
CA GLY A 261 -17.66 27.37 -8.71
C GLY A 261 -19.18 27.26 -8.66
N ASN A 262 -19.87 28.03 -7.81
CA ASN A 262 -21.32 27.98 -7.69
C ASN A 262 -22.01 28.18 -9.06
N GLY A 263 -22.88 27.22 -9.43
CA GLY A 263 -23.57 27.21 -10.72
C GLY A 263 -22.83 26.48 -11.85
N THR A 264 -21.60 26.00 -11.61
CA THR A 264 -20.88 25.13 -12.56
C THR A 264 -21.29 23.66 -12.39
N THR A 265 -21.01 22.83 -13.40
CA THR A 265 -21.20 21.37 -13.33
C THR A 265 -19.97 20.62 -12.84
N ASP A 266 -18.88 21.32 -12.54
CA ASP A 266 -17.64 20.70 -12.10
C ASP A 266 -17.73 20.32 -10.62
N ASN A 267 -17.96 19.04 -10.40
CA ASN A 267 -18.12 18.44 -9.09
C ASN A 267 -16.81 17.87 -8.53
N GLY A 268 -15.66 18.14 -9.15
CA GLY A 268 -14.38 17.62 -8.67
C GLY A 268 -13.90 18.32 -7.40
N ARG A 269 -13.06 17.63 -6.64
CA ARG A 269 -12.48 18.10 -5.37
C ARG A 269 -11.34 19.10 -5.63
N THR A 270 -11.08 20.00 -4.70
CA THR A 270 -10.26 21.20 -4.97
C THR A 270 -8.90 21.23 -4.27
N ARG A 271 -8.59 20.29 -3.39
CA ARG A 271 -7.33 20.30 -2.63
C ARG A 271 -6.50 19.08 -2.98
N LEU A 272 -5.35 19.26 -3.62
CA LEU A 272 -4.44 18.16 -3.92
C LEU A 272 -4.09 17.41 -2.64
N SER A 273 -4.25 16.09 -2.62
CA SER A 273 -4.09 15.27 -1.42
C SER A 273 -3.42 13.93 -1.67
N GLU A 274 -3.50 13.36 -2.88
CA GLU A 274 -2.96 12.04 -3.17
C GLU A 274 -2.35 11.95 -4.56
N THR A 275 -1.34 11.09 -4.71
CA THR A 275 -0.84 10.63 -6.00
C THR A 275 -0.65 9.11 -5.96
N TRP A 276 -1.12 8.39 -6.99
CA TRP A 276 -0.94 6.94 -7.09
C TRP A 276 -0.20 6.59 -8.39
N TYR A 277 0.95 5.94 -8.24
CA TYR A 277 1.83 5.54 -9.33
C TYR A 277 1.66 4.06 -9.64
N TYR A 278 1.23 3.76 -10.86
CA TYR A 278 0.87 2.41 -11.29
C TYR A 278 2.02 1.75 -12.03
N SER A 279 2.29 0.49 -11.71
CA SER A 279 3.34 -0.28 -12.38
C SER A 279 2.98 -1.75 -12.51
N HIS A 280 3.56 -2.41 -13.52
CA HIS A 280 3.81 -3.84 -13.46
C HIS A 280 5.18 -4.09 -12.82
N VAL A 281 5.40 -5.27 -12.27
CA VAL A 281 6.68 -5.66 -11.67
C VAL A 281 7.26 -6.86 -12.39
N LEU A 282 8.57 -6.89 -12.57
CA LEU A 282 9.28 -8.02 -13.14
C LEU A 282 9.71 -8.95 -12.00
N GLY A 283 9.13 -10.15 -11.92
CA GLY A 283 9.34 -11.08 -10.82
C GLY A 283 8.62 -10.63 -9.54
N ARG A 284 9.39 -10.42 -8.48
CA ARG A 284 8.88 -10.06 -7.15
C ARG A 284 8.86 -8.54 -6.94
N PRO A 285 7.76 -7.96 -6.39
CA PRO A 285 7.75 -6.57 -5.93
C PRO A 285 8.96 -6.21 -5.04
N GLN A 286 9.40 -7.15 -4.20
CA GLN A 286 10.56 -7.04 -3.30
C GLN A 286 11.87 -6.69 -4.02
N GLU A 287 11.99 -6.94 -5.33
CA GLU A 287 13.17 -6.61 -6.13
C GLU A 287 13.10 -5.18 -6.69
N GLY A 288 11.92 -4.56 -6.65
CA GLY A 288 11.67 -3.20 -7.10
C GLY A 288 11.83 -3.00 -8.61
N VAL A 289 11.84 -4.05 -9.43
CA VAL A 289 11.92 -3.86 -10.89
C VAL A 289 10.53 -3.52 -11.43
N ALA A 290 10.15 -2.25 -11.32
CA ALA A 290 8.85 -1.72 -11.71
C ALA A 290 8.88 -1.14 -13.14
N VAL A 291 7.82 -1.41 -13.90
CA VAL A 291 7.55 -0.87 -15.24
C VAL A 291 6.32 0.04 -15.12
N PRO A 292 6.49 1.37 -15.21
CA PRO A 292 5.39 2.33 -15.15
C PRO A 292 4.29 2.04 -16.18
N VAL A 293 3.03 2.22 -15.77
CA VAL A 293 1.85 2.18 -16.63
C VAL A 293 0.88 3.29 -16.24
N ASP A 294 0.02 3.70 -17.18
CA ASP A 294 -0.97 4.75 -16.91
C ASP A 294 -1.98 4.29 -15.85
N ALA A 295 -2.45 5.25 -15.05
CA ALA A 295 -3.51 5.02 -14.08
C ALA A 295 -4.78 4.48 -14.74
N THR A 296 -5.36 3.45 -14.13
CA THR A 296 -6.65 2.90 -14.57
C THR A 296 -7.82 3.69 -13.99
N GLY A 297 -9.02 3.54 -14.58
CA GLY A 297 -10.24 4.19 -14.07
C GLY A 297 -10.38 5.66 -14.49
N SER A 298 -10.82 6.55 -13.58
CA SER A 298 -11.08 7.96 -13.90
C SER A 298 -9.83 8.84 -13.93
N GLY A 299 -8.67 8.33 -13.49
CA GLY A 299 -7.39 9.04 -13.41
C GLY A 299 -7.33 10.19 -12.38
N THR A 300 -8.49 10.61 -11.85
CA THR A 300 -8.59 11.69 -10.86
C THR A 300 -10.00 11.74 -10.26
N ASN A 301 -10.12 12.41 -9.10
CA ASN A 301 -11.39 12.96 -8.57
C ASN A 301 -11.35 14.51 -8.42
N CYS A 302 -10.27 15.15 -8.88
CA CYS A 302 -10.06 16.59 -8.81
C CYS A 302 -10.97 17.36 -9.75
N ALA A 303 -11.18 18.64 -9.43
CA ALA A 303 -11.85 19.60 -10.30
C ALA A 303 -11.05 19.80 -11.60
N ARG A 304 -11.76 20.02 -12.71
CA ARG A 304 -11.19 20.18 -14.06
C ARG A 304 -11.16 21.63 -14.54
N THR A 305 -11.87 22.52 -13.84
CA THR A 305 -11.81 23.96 -14.08
C THR A 305 -10.35 24.42 -13.96
N ALA A 306 -9.88 25.25 -14.87
CA ALA A 306 -8.49 25.69 -14.86
C ALA A 306 -8.19 26.54 -13.61
N GLY A 307 -7.08 26.26 -12.93
CA GLY A 307 -6.60 27.07 -11.80
C GLY A 307 -7.45 26.94 -10.54
N VAL A 308 -8.01 25.77 -10.27
CA VAL A 308 -8.83 25.54 -9.05
C VAL A 308 -8.35 24.38 -8.17
N VAL A 309 -7.26 23.71 -8.55
CA VAL A 309 -6.62 22.66 -7.73
C VAL A 309 -5.55 23.30 -6.85
N TRP A 310 -5.79 23.30 -5.54
CA TRP A 310 -4.93 23.92 -4.54
C TRP A 310 -3.92 22.91 -4.01
N TYR A 311 -2.64 23.27 -4.07
CA TYR A 311 -1.55 22.56 -3.41
C TYR A 311 -1.11 23.40 -2.21
N TYR A 312 -1.64 23.13 -1.02
CA TYR A 312 -1.48 24.04 0.12
C TYR A 312 -0.17 23.87 0.88
N GLU A 313 0.36 24.99 1.39
CA GLU A 313 1.50 25.02 2.30
C GLU A 313 1.15 24.37 3.65
N ARG A 314 2.14 23.71 4.26
CA ARG A 314 2.09 23.24 5.64
C ARG A 314 2.37 24.40 6.60
N THR A 315 1.89 24.29 7.84
CA THR A 315 2.27 25.26 8.87
C THR A 315 3.60 24.83 9.51
N PRO A 316 4.43 25.76 10.02
CA PRO A 316 5.68 25.39 10.69
C PRO A 316 5.50 24.47 11.90
N SER A 317 4.30 24.41 12.46
CA SER A 317 3.95 23.53 13.57
C SER A 317 3.57 22.11 13.14
N SER A 318 3.26 21.87 11.87
CA SER A 318 2.86 20.55 11.35
C SER A 318 3.95 19.83 10.58
N GLU A 319 5.13 20.45 10.41
CA GLU A 319 6.26 19.88 9.67
C GLU A 319 7.58 19.94 10.45
N ARG A 320 8.55 19.14 10.00
CA ARG A 320 9.92 19.12 10.52
C ARG A 320 10.96 19.02 9.39
N GLU A 321 12.15 19.52 9.67
CA GLU A 321 13.34 19.24 8.87
C GLU A 321 13.76 17.77 9.08
N VAL A 322 14.28 17.13 8.02
CA VAL A 322 14.63 15.70 7.97
C VAL A 322 16.00 15.46 7.38
#